data_AF-A0A4D4MMX6-F1
#
_entry.id   AF-A0A4D4MMX6-F1
#
_cell.length_a   1.000
_cell.length_b   1.000
_cell.length_c   1.000
_cell.angle_alpha   90.00
_cell.angle_beta   90.00
_cell.angle_gamma   90.00
#
_symmetry.space_group_name_H-M   'P 1'
#
loop_
_entity.id
_entity.type
_entity.pdbx_description
1 polymer ?
#
loop_
_entity_poly.entity_id
_entity_poly.type
_entity_poly.pdbx_seq_one_letter_code
_entity_poly.pdbx_strand_id
1 'polypeptide(L)'
;MRMDQTTGISAAEVLNTYPPGEIVRILRAYGEEKQAKRIVSAIVREREKEPFSNSARLVELIRDSLPQAAKRTGGNPAKRTFQALRIEVNGELSVLERAIPAAVKALAVGGRIAVLSYHSLEDRLVKQVFAAGAATTAPPGLPVVPERYQPRLKLLTRGAELPTEEEIAENRRAAPARLRGAQRIREDAE
;
A
#
# COMPACT_ATOMS: atom_id res chain seq x y z
N MET A 1 -2.03 16.34 -3.54
CA MET A 1 -2.03 14.88 -3.26
C MET A 1 -2.64 14.54 -1.91
N ARG A 2 -3.03 15.54 -1.08
CA ARG A 2 -3.83 15.31 0.12
C ARG A 2 -5.26 14.88 -0.23
N MET A 3 -5.78 13.90 0.48
CA MET A 3 -7.17 13.46 0.42
C MET A 3 -8.05 14.35 1.31
N ASP A 4 -7.60 14.63 2.53
CA ASP A 4 -8.12 15.72 3.35
C ASP A 4 -7.41 17.02 2.99
N GLN A 5 -8.13 17.98 2.40
CA GLN A 5 -7.54 19.25 1.99
C GLN A 5 -7.36 20.25 3.13
N THR A 6 -7.92 19.98 4.32
CA THR A 6 -7.97 20.92 5.44
C THR A 6 -6.76 20.82 6.37
N THR A 7 -6.10 19.66 6.40
CA THR A 7 -4.97 19.40 7.31
C THR A 7 -3.80 18.71 6.59
N GLY A 8 -2.68 18.53 7.30
CA GLY A 8 -1.54 17.74 6.83
C GLY A 8 -0.63 18.42 5.81
N ILE A 9 0.50 17.77 5.54
CA ILE A 9 1.57 18.26 4.66
C ILE A 9 1.27 17.94 3.19
N SER A 10 1.55 18.87 2.27
CA SER A 10 1.42 18.63 0.84
C SER A 10 2.64 17.87 0.28
N ALA A 11 2.47 17.24 -0.89
CA ALA A 11 3.60 16.61 -1.59
C ALA A 11 4.69 17.63 -1.97
N ALA A 12 4.32 18.88 -2.27
CA ALA A 12 5.26 19.95 -2.54
C ALA A 12 6.10 20.26 -1.28
N GLU A 13 5.46 20.38 -0.12
CA GLU A 13 6.16 20.58 1.15
C GLU A 13 7.09 19.40 1.47
N VAL A 14 6.65 18.14 1.31
CA VAL A 14 7.52 16.96 1.46
C VAL A 14 8.76 17.08 0.57
N LEU A 15 8.58 17.36 -0.73
CA LEU A 15 9.68 17.46 -1.68
C LEU A 15 10.61 18.63 -1.38
N ASN A 16 10.08 19.75 -0.90
CA ASN A 16 10.86 20.97 -0.69
C ASN A 16 11.56 21.00 0.68
N THR A 17 11.01 20.34 1.71
CA THR A 17 11.45 20.52 3.10
C THR A 17 12.09 19.28 3.72
N TYR A 18 11.75 18.07 3.29
CA TYR A 18 12.29 16.86 3.92
C TYR A 18 13.80 16.73 3.65
N PRO A 19 14.56 16.15 4.60
CA PRO A 19 15.93 15.72 4.35
C PRO A 19 16.01 14.71 3.19
N PRO A 20 17.07 14.71 2.38
CA PRO A 20 17.20 13.80 1.25
C PRO A 20 17.07 12.31 1.65
N GLY A 21 17.61 11.93 2.82
CA GLY A 21 17.52 10.57 3.34
C GLY A 21 16.08 10.11 3.57
N GLU A 22 15.23 10.98 4.08
CA GLU A 22 13.81 10.68 4.30
C GLU A 22 13.06 10.48 2.99
N ILE A 23 13.30 11.33 1.98
CA ILE A 23 12.68 11.17 0.67
C ILE A 23 13.13 9.84 0.04
N VAL A 24 14.41 9.46 0.17
CA VAL A 24 14.89 8.15 -0.31
C VAL A 24 14.19 6.99 0.40
N ARG A 25 14.00 7.08 1.72
CA ARG A 25 13.27 6.08 2.52
C ARG A 25 11.84 5.94 2.00
N ILE A 26 11.13 7.05 1.82
CA ILE A 26 9.75 7.09 1.30
C ILE A 26 9.65 6.42 -0.08
N LEU A 27 10.49 6.83 -1.03
CA LEU A 27 10.43 6.29 -2.40
C LEU A 27 10.72 4.78 -2.44
N ARG A 28 11.62 4.29 -1.58
CA ARG A 28 11.94 2.86 -1.49
C ARG A 28 10.84 2.06 -0.80
N ALA A 29 10.42 2.52 0.38
CA ALA A 29 9.47 1.80 1.23
C ALA A 29 8.07 1.78 0.63
N TYR A 30 7.62 2.91 0.08
CA TYR A 30 6.23 3.07 -0.38
C TYR A 30 6.08 2.97 -1.89
N GLY A 31 7.12 3.27 -2.67
CA GLY A 31 7.09 3.20 -4.13
C GLY A 31 7.82 2.02 -4.74
N GLU A 32 8.56 1.23 -3.94
CA GLU A 32 9.45 0.17 -4.43
C GLU A 32 10.40 0.69 -5.55
N GLU A 33 10.87 1.95 -5.41
CA GLU A 33 11.63 2.67 -6.43
C GLU A 33 13.13 2.36 -6.34
N LYS A 34 13.64 1.63 -7.35
CA LYS A 34 15.05 1.21 -7.42
C LYS A 34 15.99 2.40 -7.65
N GLN A 35 15.54 3.41 -8.38
CA GLN A 35 16.31 4.61 -8.71
C GLN A 35 16.13 5.74 -7.68
N ALA A 36 15.58 5.44 -6.49
CA ALA A 36 15.23 6.43 -5.47
C ALA A 36 16.36 7.42 -5.17
N LYS A 37 17.58 6.93 -4.93
CA LYS A 37 18.75 7.80 -4.68
C LYS A 37 18.98 8.80 -5.81
N ARG A 38 18.92 8.34 -7.06
CA ARG A 38 19.15 9.18 -8.24
C ARG A 38 18.06 10.23 -8.42
N ILE A 39 16.79 9.81 -8.27
CA ILE A 39 15.63 10.71 -8.33
C ILE A 39 15.74 11.77 -7.23
N VAL A 40 16.06 11.38 -6.00
CA VAL A 40 16.17 12.32 -4.87
C VAL A 40 17.34 13.28 -5.04
N SER A 41 18.51 12.83 -5.53
CA SER A 41 19.61 13.73 -5.84
C SER A 41 19.21 14.80 -6.86
N ALA A 42 18.41 14.45 -7.86
CA ALA A 42 17.88 15.42 -8.82
C ALA A 42 16.84 16.36 -8.18
N ILE A 43 15.92 15.84 -7.36
CA ILE A 43 14.94 16.65 -6.63
C ILE A 43 15.64 17.70 -5.76
N VAL A 44 16.67 17.30 -4.99
CA VAL A 44 17.41 18.21 -4.10
C VAL A 44 18.11 19.31 -4.87
N ARG A 45 18.81 18.95 -5.97
CA ARG A 45 19.46 19.95 -6.83
C ARG A 45 18.47 20.92 -7.47
N GLU A 46 17.31 20.44 -7.89
CA GLU A 46 16.32 21.29 -8.58
C GLU A 46 15.50 22.15 -7.62
N ARG A 47 15.20 21.68 -6.39
CA ARG A 47 14.50 22.49 -5.38
C ARG A 47 15.35 23.65 -4.85
N GLU A 48 16.68 23.53 -4.88
CA GLU A 48 17.60 24.61 -4.53
C GLU A 48 17.55 25.77 -5.52
N LYS A 49 17.22 25.49 -6.79
CA LYS A 49 17.06 26.52 -7.83
C LYS A 49 15.66 27.13 -7.80
N GLU A 50 14.65 26.27 -7.70
CA GLU A 50 13.25 26.67 -7.69
C GLU A 50 12.43 25.61 -6.93
N PRO A 51 11.65 25.97 -5.91
CA PRO A 51 10.79 25.04 -5.19
C PRO A 51 9.77 24.34 -6.11
N PHE A 52 9.44 23.07 -5.83
CA PHE A 52 8.38 22.37 -6.55
C PHE A 52 7.01 22.93 -6.16
N SER A 53 6.23 23.38 -7.16
CA SER A 53 4.86 23.86 -7.00
C SER A 53 3.85 23.10 -7.85
N ASN A 54 4.30 22.37 -8.88
CA ASN A 54 3.45 21.63 -9.80
C ASN A 54 3.97 20.22 -10.08
N SER A 55 3.05 19.32 -10.46
CA SER A 55 3.38 17.91 -10.72
C SER A 55 4.08 17.68 -12.06
N ALA A 56 3.84 18.51 -13.07
CA ALA A 56 4.41 18.33 -14.41
C ALA A 56 5.94 18.42 -14.36
N ARG A 57 6.47 19.43 -13.67
CA ARG A 57 7.91 19.61 -13.45
C ARG A 57 8.55 18.42 -12.73
N LEU A 58 7.86 17.83 -11.74
CA LEU A 58 8.35 16.63 -11.07
C LEU A 58 8.40 15.41 -12.02
N VAL A 59 7.39 15.24 -12.88
CA VAL A 59 7.36 14.15 -13.86
C VAL A 59 8.52 14.27 -14.85
N GLU A 60 8.78 15.48 -15.35
CA GLU A 60 9.89 15.77 -16.26
C GLU A 60 11.23 15.49 -15.60
N LEU A 61 11.47 16.01 -14.40
CA LEU A 61 12.67 15.74 -13.63
C LEU A 61 12.92 14.24 -13.43
N ILE A 62 11.90 13.49 -13.04
CA ILE A 62 12.02 12.03 -12.86
C ILE A 62 12.38 11.38 -14.19
N ARG A 63 11.70 11.76 -15.27
CA ARG A 63 12.00 11.23 -16.61
C ARG A 63 13.45 11.49 -16.99
N ASP A 64 13.98 12.68 -16.77
CA ASP A 64 15.35 13.03 -17.17
C ASP A 64 16.40 12.38 -16.28
N SER A 65 16.05 12.13 -15.02
CA SER A 65 16.93 11.45 -14.06
C SER A 65 17.12 9.96 -14.36
N LEU A 66 16.18 9.31 -15.05
CA LEU A 66 16.22 7.86 -15.22
C LEU A 66 17.11 7.41 -16.39
N PRO A 67 17.82 6.26 -16.25
CA PRO A 67 18.55 5.67 -17.37
C PRO A 67 17.58 5.17 -18.46
N GLN A 68 18.03 5.13 -19.72
CA GLN A 68 17.21 4.69 -20.85
C GLN A 68 16.60 3.29 -20.64
N ALA A 69 17.34 2.37 -20.01
CA ALA A 69 16.82 1.04 -19.67
C ALA A 69 15.58 1.10 -18.76
N ALA A 70 15.55 2.00 -17.78
CA ALA A 70 14.41 2.18 -16.88
C ALA A 70 13.22 2.90 -17.55
N LYS A 71 13.45 3.62 -18.67
CA LYS A 71 12.39 4.24 -19.47
C LYS A 71 11.64 3.22 -20.34
N ARG A 72 12.28 2.10 -20.67
CA ARG A 72 11.75 1.07 -21.58
C ARG A 72 10.78 0.09 -20.93
N THR A 73 10.65 0.06 -19.61
CA THR A 73 9.79 -0.91 -18.88
C THR A 73 8.28 -0.66 -19.02
N GLY A 74 7.86 0.28 -19.88
CA GLY A 74 6.46 0.62 -20.11
C GLY A 74 5.82 1.42 -18.96
N GLY A 75 4.80 2.22 -19.29
CA GLY A 75 4.10 3.06 -18.33
C GLY A 75 4.82 4.37 -17.97
N ASN A 76 4.18 5.19 -17.12
CA ASN A 76 4.77 6.45 -16.68
C ASN A 76 5.88 6.19 -15.64
N PRO A 77 7.15 6.57 -15.90
CA PRO A 77 8.25 6.36 -14.97
C PRO A 77 8.06 7.02 -13.59
N ALA A 78 7.26 8.09 -13.53
CA ALA A 78 6.98 8.80 -12.29
C ALA A 78 5.95 8.09 -11.40
N LYS A 79 5.23 7.07 -11.90
CA LYS A 79 4.11 6.42 -11.20
C LYS A 79 4.47 5.97 -9.78
N ARG A 80 5.63 5.32 -9.61
CA ARG A 80 6.11 4.83 -8.30
C ARG A 80 6.43 5.96 -7.33
N THR A 81 7.04 7.04 -7.83
CA THR A 81 7.35 8.21 -7.01
C THR A 81 6.08 8.91 -6.54
N PHE A 82 5.10 9.09 -7.44
CA PHE A 82 3.80 9.67 -7.06
C PHE A 82 3.04 8.78 -6.09
N GLN A 83 3.04 7.46 -6.28
CA GLN A 83 2.46 6.53 -5.31
C GLN A 83 3.09 6.70 -3.93
N ALA A 84 4.42 6.72 -3.84
CA ALA A 84 5.13 6.86 -2.56
C ALA A 84 4.79 8.18 -1.86
N LEU A 85 4.78 9.30 -2.60
CA LEU A 85 4.40 10.61 -2.07
C LEU A 85 2.94 10.64 -1.61
N ARG A 86 2.03 9.97 -2.32
CA ARG A 86 0.62 9.86 -1.94
C ARG A 86 0.47 9.13 -0.61
N ILE A 87 1.16 7.99 -0.47
CA ILE A 87 1.15 7.17 0.75
C ILE A 87 1.68 7.97 1.94
N GLU A 88 2.80 8.67 1.78
CA GLU A 88 3.39 9.53 2.83
C GLU A 88 2.42 10.64 3.23
N VAL A 89 1.93 11.43 2.25
CA VAL A 89 1.09 12.61 2.49
C VAL A 89 -0.20 12.27 3.22
N ASN A 90 -0.78 11.09 2.96
CA ASN A 90 -2.07 10.69 3.52
C ASN A 90 -1.94 9.67 4.66
N GLY A 91 -0.71 9.27 5.03
CA GLY A 91 -0.48 8.22 6.02
C GLY A 91 -1.22 6.91 5.70
N GLU A 92 -1.38 6.58 4.40
CA GLU A 92 -2.34 5.56 3.92
C GLU A 92 -2.09 4.20 4.59
N LEU A 93 -0.82 3.79 4.65
CA LEU A 93 -0.45 2.51 5.25
C LEU A 93 -0.69 2.50 6.75
N SER A 94 -0.34 3.57 7.48
CA SER A 94 -0.58 3.63 8.92
C SER A 94 -2.07 3.65 9.27
N VAL A 95 -2.91 4.27 8.43
CA VAL A 95 -4.37 4.18 8.55
C VAL A 95 -4.82 2.73 8.35
N LEU A 96 -4.32 2.06 7.31
CA LEU A 96 -4.67 0.66 7.02
C LEU A 96 -4.22 -0.30 8.13
N GLU A 97 -3.02 -0.11 8.69
CA GLU A 97 -2.46 -0.87 9.82
C GLU A 97 -3.35 -0.84 11.05
N ARG A 98 -4.08 0.26 11.28
CA ARG A 98 -5.04 0.36 12.39
C ARG A 98 -6.44 -0.10 11.97
N ALA A 99 -6.88 0.27 10.78
CA ALA A 99 -8.24 0.05 10.33
C ALA A 99 -8.57 -1.43 10.09
N ILE A 100 -7.67 -2.20 9.46
CA ILE A 100 -7.96 -3.59 9.09
C ILE A 100 -8.12 -4.50 10.33
N PRO A 101 -7.19 -4.48 11.31
CA PRO A 101 -7.39 -5.25 12.54
C PRO A 101 -8.63 -4.82 13.33
N ALA A 102 -8.91 -3.51 13.40
CA ALA A 102 -10.10 -2.99 14.08
C ALA A 102 -11.40 -3.45 13.39
N ALA A 103 -11.44 -3.40 12.06
CA ALA A 103 -12.59 -3.88 11.28
C ALA A 103 -12.83 -5.37 11.49
N VAL A 104 -11.76 -6.19 11.50
CA VAL A 104 -11.85 -7.62 11.81
C VAL A 104 -12.37 -7.88 13.22
N LYS A 105 -11.94 -7.09 14.21
CA LYS A 105 -12.40 -7.20 15.60
C LYS A 105 -13.88 -6.81 15.75
N ALA A 106 -14.36 -5.87 14.95
CA ALA A 106 -15.75 -5.40 14.99
C ALA A 106 -16.76 -6.37 14.34
N LEU A 107 -16.29 -7.41 13.64
CA LEU A 107 -17.19 -8.41 13.03
C LEU A 107 -17.82 -9.30 14.10
N ALA A 108 -19.15 -9.34 14.14
CA ALA A 108 -19.89 -10.41 14.81
C ALA A 108 -19.60 -11.77 14.14
N VAL A 109 -19.79 -12.87 14.87
CA VAL A 109 -19.73 -14.23 14.28
C VAL A 109 -20.69 -14.34 13.10
N GLY A 110 -20.19 -14.91 12.00
CA GLY A 110 -20.89 -14.95 10.72
C GLY A 110 -20.67 -13.71 9.83
N GLY A 111 -20.25 -12.59 10.41
CA GLY A 111 -19.93 -11.34 9.72
C GLY A 111 -18.78 -11.50 8.72
N ARG A 112 -18.82 -10.74 7.63
CA ARG A 112 -17.86 -10.81 6.52
C ARG A 112 -17.19 -9.47 6.29
N ILE A 113 -15.94 -9.54 5.86
CA ILE A 113 -15.16 -8.40 5.40
C ILE A 113 -14.62 -8.69 4.00
N ALA A 114 -14.71 -7.71 3.12
CA ALA A 114 -14.11 -7.71 1.79
C ALA A 114 -13.22 -6.46 1.66
N VAL A 115 -11.98 -6.65 1.23
CA VAL A 115 -11.00 -5.58 1.10
C VAL A 115 -10.44 -5.58 -0.30
N LEU A 116 -10.52 -4.42 -0.97
CA LEU A 116 -9.88 -4.15 -2.25
C LEU A 116 -8.59 -3.37 -2.00
N SER A 117 -7.46 -3.93 -2.45
CA SER A 117 -6.14 -3.28 -2.43
C SER A 117 -5.71 -2.96 -3.86
N TYR A 118 -5.08 -1.80 -4.08
CA TYR A 118 -4.61 -1.35 -5.39
C TYR A 118 -3.09 -1.35 -5.51
N HIS A 119 -2.37 -1.71 -4.44
CA HIS A 119 -0.94 -1.95 -4.52
C HIS A 119 -0.43 -3.04 -3.56
N SER A 120 0.80 -3.48 -3.81
CA SER A 120 1.46 -4.60 -3.13
C SER A 120 1.53 -4.44 -1.61
N LEU A 121 1.82 -3.23 -1.11
CA LEU A 121 1.92 -2.95 0.32
C LEU A 121 0.58 -3.07 1.05
N GLU A 122 -0.51 -2.52 0.48
CA GLU A 122 -1.87 -2.69 1.01
C GLU A 122 -2.26 -4.17 1.05
N ASP A 123 -2.11 -4.88 -0.08
CA ASP A 123 -2.50 -6.29 -0.20
C ASP A 123 -1.72 -7.18 0.77
N ARG A 124 -0.43 -6.89 0.96
CA ARG A 124 0.43 -7.62 1.90
C ARG A 124 -0.07 -7.50 3.33
N LEU A 125 -0.46 -6.29 3.75
CA LEU A 125 -0.99 -6.06 5.09
C LEU A 125 -2.30 -6.79 5.30
N VAL A 126 -3.25 -6.66 4.36
CA VAL A 126 -4.54 -7.35 4.43
C VAL A 126 -4.33 -8.87 4.48
N LYS A 127 -3.45 -9.40 3.63
CA LYS A 127 -3.07 -10.82 3.62
C LYS A 127 -2.53 -11.25 4.99
N GLN A 128 -1.63 -10.47 5.60
CA GLN A 128 -1.04 -10.81 6.89
C GLN A 128 -2.09 -10.86 8.00
N VAL A 129 -2.98 -9.86 8.07
CA VAL A 129 -4.04 -9.82 9.09
C VAL A 129 -5.02 -10.99 8.90
N PHE A 130 -5.45 -11.25 7.68
CA PHE A 130 -6.39 -12.34 7.40
C PHE A 130 -5.76 -13.71 7.64
N ALA A 131 -4.51 -13.91 7.21
CA ALA A 131 -3.79 -15.16 7.45
C ALA A 131 -3.56 -15.41 8.94
N ALA A 132 -3.19 -14.39 9.72
CA ALA A 132 -3.03 -14.50 11.16
C ALA A 132 -4.35 -14.89 11.86
N GLY A 133 -5.49 -14.34 11.41
CA GLY A 133 -6.80 -14.72 11.94
C GLY A 133 -7.29 -16.11 11.49
N ALA A 134 -6.81 -16.62 10.36
CA ALA A 134 -7.20 -17.90 9.78
C ALA A 134 -6.26 -19.07 10.15
N ALA A 135 -5.13 -18.79 10.78
CA ALA A 135 -4.18 -19.80 11.23
C ALA A 135 -4.51 -20.32 12.64
N THR A 136 -4.15 -21.57 12.91
CA THR A 136 -4.04 -22.08 14.28
C THR A 136 -2.74 -21.60 14.88
N THR A 137 -2.76 -21.24 16.16
CA THR A 137 -1.56 -20.85 16.93
C THR A 137 -1.11 -21.96 17.88
N ALA A 138 -1.71 -23.16 17.77
CA ALA A 138 -1.38 -24.30 18.62
C ALA A 138 0.01 -24.87 18.29
N PRO A 139 0.80 -25.22 19.32
CA PRO A 139 1.99 -26.05 19.14
C PRO A 139 1.70 -27.36 18.39
N PRO A 140 2.62 -27.82 17.52
CA PRO A 140 2.48 -29.12 16.87
C PRO A 140 2.37 -30.27 17.89
N GLY A 141 1.56 -31.28 17.58
CA GLY A 141 1.47 -32.50 18.38
C GLY A 141 0.50 -32.44 19.57
N LEU A 142 -0.24 -31.35 19.75
CA LEU A 142 -1.32 -31.30 20.73
C LEU A 142 -2.45 -32.27 20.34
N PRO A 143 -2.87 -33.20 21.23
CA PRO A 143 -3.93 -34.16 20.92
C PRO A 143 -5.31 -33.49 20.74
N VAL A 144 -5.54 -32.38 21.43
CA VAL A 144 -6.71 -31.51 21.26
C VAL A 144 -6.21 -30.07 21.25
N VAL A 145 -6.69 -29.27 20.29
CA VAL A 145 -6.33 -27.85 20.20
C VAL A 145 -7.32 -27.01 21.04
N PRO A 146 -6.86 -26.37 22.13
CA PRO A 146 -7.69 -25.42 22.89
C PRO A 146 -8.32 -24.35 22.01
N GLU A 147 -9.52 -23.90 22.39
CA GLU A 147 -10.29 -22.92 21.62
C GLU A 147 -9.54 -21.61 21.36
N ARG A 148 -8.76 -21.13 22.34
CA ARG A 148 -7.89 -19.94 22.20
C ARG A 148 -6.85 -20.02 21.07
N TYR A 149 -6.52 -21.23 20.62
CA TYR A 149 -5.56 -21.45 19.55
C TYR A 149 -6.23 -21.72 18.20
N GLN A 150 -7.56 -21.83 18.17
CA GLN A 150 -8.26 -22.11 16.93
C GLN A 150 -8.42 -20.84 16.06
N PRO A 151 -8.47 -21.01 14.72
CA PRO A 151 -8.71 -19.90 13.80
C PRO A 151 -10.01 -19.15 14.09
N ARG A 152 -9.94 -17.82 14.12
CA ARG A 152 -11.13 -16.96 14.27
C ARG A 152 -11.75 -16.48 12.96
N LEU A 153 -10.98 -16.57 11.87
CA LEU A 153 -11.41 -16.25 10.52
C LEU A 153 -11.41 -17.48 9.62
N LYS A 154 -12.35 -17.51 8.70
CA LYS A 154 -12.32 -18.36 7.51
C LYS A 154 -12.08 -17.48 6.29
N LEU A 155 -11.05 -17.80 5.51
CA LEU A 155 -10.80 -17.11 4.23
C LEU A 155 -11.90 -17.49 3.23
N LEU A 156 -12.43 -16.49 2.52
CA LEU A 156 -13.46 -16.68 1.50
C LEU A 156 -12.89 -16.73 0.08
N THR A 157 -11.66 -16.27 -0.11
CA THR A 157 -10.95 -16.25 -1.39
C THR A 157 -9.71 -17.15 -1.33
N ARG A 158 -9.35 -17.78 -2.46
CA ARG A 158 -8.10 -18.56 -2.57
C ARG A 158 -6.97 -17.66 -3.04
N GLY A 159 -6.40 -16.91 -2.09
CA GLY A 159 -5.49 -15.82 -2.41
C GLY A 159 -6.24 -14.52 -2.63
N ALA A 160 -5.79 -13.69 -3.56
CA ALA A 160 -6.51 -12.49 -3.96
C ALA A 160 -7.23 -12.77 -5.28
N GLU A 161 -8.52 -12.43 -5.36
CA GLU A 161 -9.22 -12.42 -6.63
C GLU A 161 -8.73 -11.23 -7.46
N LEU A 162 -8.51 -11.49 -8.74
CA LEU A 162 -8.01 -10.51 -9.71
C LEU A 162 -9.16 -10.05 -10.60
N PRO A 163 -9.12 -8.81 -11.11
CA PRO A 163 -10.07 -8.40 -12.14
C PRO A 163 -9.93 -9.26 -13.40
N THR A 164 -11.01 -9.45 -14.13
CA THR A 164 -10.99 -10.14 -15.44
C THR A 164 -10.41 -9.23 -16.52
N GLU A 165 -10.11 -9.81 -17.70
CA GLU A 165 -9.63 -9.03 -18.85
C GLU A 165 -10.70 -8.05 -19.34
N GLU A 166 -11.98 -8.44 -19.31
CA GLU A 166 -13.12 -7.58 -19.64
C GLU A 166 -13.23 -6.40 -18.67
N GLU A 167 -13.14 -6.64 -17.36
CA GLU A 167 -13.18 -5.58 -16.35
C GLU A 167 -12.02 -4.60 -16.51
N ILE A 168 -10.82 -5.08 -16.89
CA ILE A 168 -9.66 -4.22 -17.15
C ILE A 168 -9.86 -3.40 -18.43
N ALA A 169 -10.46 -3.99 -19.46
CA ALA A 169 -10.75 -3.30 -20.72
C ALA A 169 -11.75 -2.16 -20.52
N GLU A 170 -12.81 -2.39 -19.74
CA GLU A 170 -13.81 -1.39 -19.37
C GLU A 170 -13.26 -0.36 -18.38
N ASN A 171 -12.46 -0.81 -17.41
CA ASN A 171 -11.90 0.03 -16.36
C ASN A 171 -10.41 -0.26 -16.14
N ARG A 172 -9.55 0.48 -16.83
CA ARG A 172 -8.09 0.36 -16.66
C ARG A 172 -7.60 0.58 -15.23
N ARG A 173 -8.38 1.26 -14.37
CA ARG A 173 -8.02 1.45 -12.94
C ARG A 173 -8.24 0.19 -12.11
N ALA A 174 -8.98 -0.80 -12.62
CA ALA A 174 -9.19 -2.10 -11.99
C ALA A 174 -7.94 -2.99 -12.08
N ALA A 175 -7.09 -2.84 -13.10
CA ALA A 175 -5.95 -3.73 -13.36
C ALA A 175 -5.06 -4.10 -12.15
N PRO A 176 -4.71 -3.19 -11.22
CA PRO A 176 -3.90 -3.54 -10.06
C PRO A 176 -4.73 -4.01 -8.85
N ALA A 177 -6.07 -4.06 -8.95
CA ALA A 177 -6.96 -4.43 -7.86
C ALA A 177 -6.71 -5.88 -7.41
N ARG A 178 -6.78 -6.08 -6.10
CA ARG A 178 -6.68 -7.36 -5.41
C ARG A 178 -7.79 -7.42 -4.38
N LEU A 179 -8.72 -8.35 -4.55
CA LEU A 179 -9.82 -8.56 -3.60
C LEU A 179 -9.48 -9.70 -2.64
N ARG A 180 -9.61 -9.47 -1.35
CA ARG A 180 -9.54 -10.51 -0.31
C ARG A 180 -10.81 -10.51 0.53
N GLY A 181 -11.34 -11.70 0.80
CA GLY A 181 -12.52 -11.89 1.64
C GLY A 181 -12.24 -12.77 2.85
N ALA A 182 -12.82 -12.43 3.99
CA ALA A 182 -12.81 -13.27 5.19
C ALA A 182 -14.16 -13.22 5.93
N GLN A 183 -14.47 -14.29 6.67
CA GLN A 183 -15.64 -14.40 7.53
C GLN A 183 -15.20 -14.70 8.96
N ARG A 184 -15.81 -14.03 9.95
CA ARG A 184 -15.66 -14.34 11.37
C ARG A 184 -16.41 -15.64 11.68
N ILE A 185 -15.76 -16.61 12.31
CA ILE A 185 -16.35 -17.93 12.59
C ILE A 185 -16.50 -18.27 14.08
N ARG A 186 -15.95 -17.45 14.98
CA ARG A 186 -16.06 -17.60 16.44
C ARG A 186 -15.72 -16.30 17.15
N GLU A 187 -16.10 -16.15 18.41
CA GLU A 187 -15.70 -15.01 19.25
C GLU A 187 -14.20 -15.06 19.59
N ASP A 188 -13.64 -13.94 20.05
CA ASP A 188 -12.28 -13.96 20.59
C ASP A 188 -12.35 -14.71 21.94
N ALA A 189 -11.48 -15.70 22.14
CA ALA A 189 -11.36 -16.33 23.44
C ALA A 189 -10.72 -15.32 24.41
N GLU A 190 -11.35 -15.10 25.56
CA GLU A 190 -10.77 -14.32 26.66
C GLU A 190 -9.47 -14.95 27.20
#